data_AF-A0A3N9NCD3-F1
#
_entry.id   AF-A0A3N9NCD3-F1
#
_cell.length_a   1.000
_cell.length_b   1.000
_cell.length_c   1.000
_cell.angle_alpha   90.00
_cell.angle_beta   90.00
_cell.angle_gamma   90.00
#
_symmetry.space_group_name_H-M   'P 1'
#
loop_
_entity.id
_entity.type
_entity.pdbx_description
1 polymer ?
#
loop_
_entity_poly.entity_id
_entity_poly.type
_entity_poly.pdbx_seq_one_letter_code
_entity_poly.pdbx_strand_id
1 'polypeptide(L)'
;MLKIIAIVIISLFIIFSAYLWIRNTSYMSGVEEIQKKLKNTSGQKQPFSDSLVKELPETARLYLTHAIEPGTILAEGVELKMKGSIKTSASAQWMPFEAVQNIKLGEGFVWKPIIRSGSFLRIRGVDYYYQNESQMYFALYGLIPIVNATGEDIARSAAGRFLVESIWLPTQFLPS
;
A
#
# COMPACT_ATOMS: atom_id res chain seq x y z
N MET A 1 -17.23 39.62 26.82
CA MET A 1 -16.29 38.54 27.19
C MET A 1 -16.59 37.23 26.48
N LEU A 2 -17.79 36.65 26.60
CA LEU A 2 -18.15 35.35 25.97
C LEU A 2 -17.98 35.31 24.44
N LYS A 3 -18.36 36.39 23.72
CA LYS A 3 -18.20 36.49 22.25
C LYS A 3 -16.72 36.46 21.82
N ILE A 4 -15.84 37.12 22.57
CA ILE A 4 -14.40 37.17 22.27
C ILE A 4 -13.78 35.78 22.49
N ILE A 5 -14.13 35.12 23.60
CA ILE A 5 -13.68 33.74 23.88
C ILE A 5 -14.13 32.78 22.77
N ALA A 6 -15.39 32.88 22.33
CA ALA A 6 -15.90 32.04 21.24
C ALA A 6 -15.14 32.27 19.92
N ILE A 7 -14.86 33.52 19.55
CA ILE A 7 -14.07 33.84 18.36
C ILE A 7 -12.67 33.24 18.45
N VAL A 8 -11.98 33.40 19.59
CA VAL A 8 -10.64 32.85 19.79
C VAL A 8 -10.64 31.32 19.65
N ILE A 9 -11.60 30.63 20.27
CA ILE A 9 -11.71 29.16 20.18
C ILE A 9 -11.93 28.72 18.73
N ILE A 10 -12.83 29.38 18.00
CA ILE A 10 -13.12 29.06 16.60
C ILE A 10 -11.88 29.30 15.74
N SER A 11 -11.19 30.42 15.92
CA SER A 11 -9.94 30.71 15.18
C SER A 11 -8.87 29.66 15.44
N LEU A 12 -8.65 29.27 16.71
CA LEU A 12 -7.70 28.21 17.06
C LEU A 12 -8.08 26.87 16.43
N PHE A 13 -9.37 26.52 16.45
CA PHE A 13 -9.87 25.30 15.82
C PHE A 13 -9.65 25.28 14.30
N ILE A 14 -9.88 26.40 13.62
CA ILE A 14 -9.65 26.54 12.18
C ILE A 14 -8.16 26.42 11.87
N ILE A 15 -7.29 27.11 12.62
CA ILE A 15 -5.84 27.06 12.44
C ILE A 15 -5.34 25.63 12.64
N PHE A 16 -5.79 24.95 13.69
CA PHE A 16 -5.42 23.57 13.98
C PHE A 16 -5.88 22.61 12.87
N SER A 17 -7.12 22.78 12.39
CA SER A 17 -7.67 21.97 11.29
C SER A 17 -6.91 22.20 9.98
N ALA A 18 -6.57 23.44 9.66
CA ALA A 18 -5.75 23.79 8.50
C ALA A 18 -4.35 23.18 8.60
N TYR A 19 -3.74 23.22 9.78
CA TYR A 19 -2.44 22.57 10.02
C TYR A 19 -2.49 21.05 9.78
N LEU A 20 -3.50 20.36 10.33
CA LEU A 20 -3.67 18.92 10.10
C LEU A 20 -3.90 18.60 8.62
N TRP A 21 -4.71 19.42 7.94
CA TRP A 21 -4.98 19.26 6.52
C TRP A 21 -3.72 19.43 5.66
N ILE A 22 -2.93 20.48 5.89
CA ILE A 22 -1.67 20.71 5.17
C ILE A 22 -0.71 19.55 5.40
N ARG A 23 -0.48 19.17 6.66
CA ARG A 23 0.41 18.06 7.01
C ARG A 23 0.00 16.76 6.31
N ASN A 24 -1.29 16.42 6.36
CA ASN A 24 -1.79 15.19 5.75
C ASN A 24 -1.68 15.24 4.22
N THR A 25 -1.96 16.39 3.60
CA THR A 25 -1.85 16.56 2.15
C THR A 25 -0.41 16.41 1.69
N SER A 26 0.53 17.09 2.33
CA SER A 26 1.96 16.97 2.03
C SER A 26 2.46 15.54 2.18
N TYR A 27 2.03 14.83 3.22
CA TYR A 27 2.35 13.41 3.40
C TYR A 27 1.82 12.55 2.26
N MET A 28 0.54 12.70 1.91
CA MET A 28 -0.10 11.93 0.85
C MET A 28 0.53 12.19 -0.52
N SER A 29 1.02 13.40 -0.78
CA SER A 29 1.76 13.71 -2.01
C SER A 29 3.04 12.88 -2.16
N GLY A 30 3.80 12.67 -1.07
CA GLY A 30 4.96 11.79 -1.08
C GLY A 30 4.60 10.33 -1.39
N VAL A 31 3.52 9.83 -0.78
CA VAL A 31 3.00 8.48 -1.07
C VAL A 31 2.51 8.36 -2.51
N GLU A 32 1.88 9.38 -3.06
CA GLU A 32 1.45 9.42 -4.47
C GLU A 32 2.64 9.39 -5.42
N GLU A 33 3.75 10.04 -5.07
CA GLU A 33 4.99 9.96 -5.84
C GLU A 33 5.56 8.53 -5.84
N ILE A 34 5.63 7.88 -4.67
CA ILE A 34 6.04 6.47 -4.56
C ILE A 34 5.13 5.58 -5.41
N GLN A 35 3.82 5.73 -5.26
CA GLN A 35 2.85 4.95 -6.04
C GLN A 35 3.02 5.19 -7.55
N LYS A 36 3.29 6.43 -7.97
CA LYS A 36 3.56 6.75 -9.39
C LYS A 36 4.81 6.06 -9.90
N LYS A 37 5.89 6.03 -9.10
CA LYS A 37 7.13 5.29 -9.44
C LYS A 37 6.86 3.80 -9.59
N LEU A 38 6.14 3.20 -8.63
CA LEU A 38 5.75 1.78 -8.70
C LEU A 38 4.81 1.44 -9.87
N LYS A 39 4.01 2.39 -10.35
CA LYS A 39 3.15 2.22 -11.53
C LYS A 39 3.89 2.40 -12.85
N ASN A 40 5.08 2.99 -12.84
CA ASN A 40 5.84 3.22 -14.06
C ASN A 40 6.40 1.88 -14.58
N THR A 41 6.23 1.61 -15.88
CA THR A 41 6.75 0.42 -16.55
C THR A 41 7.70 0.87 -17.64
N SER A 42 8.96 0.46 -17.57
CA SER A 42 9.99 0.94 -18.51
C SER A 42 10.86 -0.17 -19.10
N GLY A 43 10.72 -1.42 -18.65
CA GLY A 43 11.65 -2.47 -19.04
C GLY A 43 11.20 -3.32 -20.22
N GLN A 44 11.99 -4.37 -20.42
CA GLN A 44 12.03 -5.15 -21.64
C GLN A 44 10.77 -6.00 -21.79
N LYS A 45 10.25 -6.02 -23.03
CA LYS A 45 9.16 -6.91 -23.43
C LYS A 45 9.70 -8.32 -23.68
N GLN A 46 10.19 -8.97 -22.63
CA GLN A 46 10.63 -10.37 -22.70
C GLN A 46 9.41 -11.29 -22.54
N PRO A 47 9.15 -12.20 -23.50
CA PRO A 47 8.16 -13.24 -23.31
C PRO A 47 8.67 -14.32 -22.36
N PHE A 48 7.77 -14.90 -21.57
CA PHE A 48 8.05 -16.05 -20.72
C PHE A 48 8.37 -17.29 -21.57
N SER A 49 9.41 -18.02 -21.20
CA SER A 49 9.80 -19.28 -21.83
C SER A 49 10.42 -20.23 -20.81
N ASP A 50 10.34 -21.54 -21.09
CA ASP A 50 10.85 -22.60 -20.21
C ASP A 50 12.35 -22.46 -19.89
N SER A 51 13.11 -21.81 -20.77
CA SER A 51 14.53 -21.52 -20.54
C SER A 51 14.77 -20.64 -19.30
N LEU A 52 13.82 -19.79 -18.92
CA LEU A 52 13.94 -18.90 -17.75
C LEU A 52 13.83 -19.65 -16.42
N VAL A 53 13.27 -20.85 -16.44
CA VAL A 53 12.97 -21.64 -15.23
C VAL A 53 13.72 -22.98 -15.22
N LYS A 54 14.57 -23.23 -16.23
CA LYS A 54 15.26 -24.52 -16.40
C LYS A 54 16.14 -24.89 -15.21
N GLU A 55 16.88 -23.92 -14.69
CA GLU A 55 17.84 -24.09 -13.58
C GLU A 55 17.19 -23.95 -12.19
N LEU A 56 15.88 -23.67 -12.12
CA LEU A 56 15.17 -23.55 -10.85
C LEU A 56 14.88 -24.92 -10.22
N PRO A 57 14.75 -24.98 -8.88
CA PRO A 57 14.22 -26.16 -8.20
C PRO A 57 12.86 -26.58 -8.79
N GLU A 58 12.60 -27.88 -8.80
CA GLU A 58 11.42 -28.47 -9.44
C GLU A 58 10.11 -27.79 -9.05
N THR A 59 9.90 -27.55 -7.75
CA THR A 59 8.67 -26.90 -7.24
C THR A 59 8.51 -25.47 -7.75
N ALA A 60 9.60 -24.70 -7.81
CA ALA A 60 9.57 -23.33 -8.32
C ALA A 60 9.27 -23.31 -9.82
N ARG A 61 9.88 -24.22 -10.58
CA ARG A 61 9.61 -24.40 -12.01
C ARG A 61 8.14 -24.76 -12.24
N LEU A 62 7.60 -25.75 -11.53
CA LEU A 62 6.20 -26.16 -11.65
C LEU A 62 5.22 -25.04 -11.32
N TYR A 63 5.51 -24.27 -10.27
CA TYR A 63 4.69 -23.11 -9.93
C TYR A 63 4.70 -22.06 -11.04
N LEU A 64 5.87 -21.69 -11.56
CA LEU A 64 6.01 -20.64 -12.56
C LEU A 64 5.44 -21.03 -13.93
N THR A 65 5.64 -22.27 -14.37
CA THR A 65 5.04 -22.75 -15.63
C THR A 65 3.53 -22.95 -15.51
N HIS A 66 3.00 -23.15 -14.30
CA HIS A 66 1.57 -23.12 -14.05
C HIS A 66 1.00 -21.70 -14.00
N ALA A 67 1.72 -20.76 -13.39
CA ALA A 67 1.25 -19.40 -13.16
C ALA A 67 1.40 -18.46 -14.36
N ILE A 68 2.36 -18.72 -15.25
CA ILE A 68 2.68 -17.87 -16.40
C ILE A 68 2.61 -18.72 -17.67
N GLU A 69 1.70 -18.37 -18.59
CA GLU A 69 1.58 -19.04 -19.88
C GLU A 69 2.80 -18.73 -20.77
N PRO A 70 3.42 -19.72 -21.44
CA PRO A 70 4.51 -19.49 -22.39
C PRO A 70 4.16 -18.43 -23.45
N GLY A 71 5.09 -17.52 -23.72
CA GLY A 71 4.88 -16.39 -24.63
C GLY A 71 4.28 -15.14 -23.98
N THR A 72 3.78 -15.22 -22.75
CA THR A 72 3.26 -14.05 -22.00
C THR A 72 4.38 -13.04 -21.78
N ILE A 73 4.14 -11.78 -22.11
CA ILE A 73 5.09 -10.71 -21.80
C ILE A 73 5.17 -10.55 -20.28
N LEU A 74 6.37 -10.67 -19.73
CA LEU A 74 6.59 -10.60 -18.28
C LEU A 74 6.10 -9.28 -17.71
N ALA A 75 5.21 -9.37 -16.73
CA ALA A 75 4.69 -8.20 -16.04
C ALA A 75 5.72 -7.68 -15.04
N GLU A 76 5.95 -6.36 -15.05
CA GLU A 76 6.79 -5.68 -14.06
C GLU A 76 6.01 -5.14 -12.86
N GLY A 77 4.69 -5.20 -12.91
CA GLY A 77 3.85 -4.71 -11.84
C GLY A 77 2.41 -5.12 -12.01
N VAL A 78 1.66 -5.02 -10.92
CA VAL A 78 0.23 -5.35 -10.86
C VAL A 78 -0.51 -4.28 -10.06
N GLU A 79 -1.73 -3.95 -10.51
CA GLU A 79 -2.70 -3.20 -9.71
C GLU A 79 -3.81 -4.14 -9.25
N LEU A 80 -3.99 -4.24 -7.94
CA LEU A 80 -5.04 -5.04 -7.31
C LEU A 80 -6.12 -4.10 -6.76
N LYS A 81 -7.38 -4.40 -7.07
CA LYS A 81 -8.54 -3.73 -6.47
C LYS A 81 -9.22 -4.73 -5.54
N MET A 82 -9.35 -4.36 -4.27
CA MET A 82 -9.76 -5.27 -3.21
C MET A 82 -11.00 -4.75 -2.50
N LYS A 83 -11.86 -5.67 -2.09
CA LYS A 83 -12.90 -5.45 -1.07
C LYS A 83 -12.75 -6.54 -0.03
N GLY A 84 -12.90 -6.18 1.24
CA GLY A 84 -12.73 -7.15 2.33
C GLY A 84 -13.22 -6.60 3.64
N SER A 85 -12.89 -7.29 4.72
CA SER A 85 -13.09 -6.83 6.08
C SER A 85 -11.77 -6.84 6.84
N ILE A 86 -11.57 -5.87 7.73
CA ILE A 86 -10.37 -5.73 8.55
C ILE A 86 -10.72 -5.51 10.02
N LYS A 87 -9.91 -6.04 10.91
CA LYS A 87 -9.92 -5.72 12.35
C LYS A 87 -8.78 -4.75 12.65
N THR A 88 -9.07 -3.69 13.40
CA THR A 88 -8.07 -2.72 13.86
C THR A 88 -7.38 -3.14 15.16
N SER A 89 -7.92 -4.15 15.86
CA SER A 89 -7.31 -4.82 17.00
C SER A 89 -7.90 -6.22 17.16
N ALA A 90 -7.30 -7.08 17.99
CA ALA A 90 -7.81 -8.44 18.23
C ALA A 90 -9.27 -8.45 18.73
N SER A 91 -9.63 -7.47 19.56
CA SER A 91 -10.97 -7.29 20.15
C SER A 91 -11.92 -6.42 19.31
N ALA A 92 -11.43 -5.76 18.25
CA ALA A 92 -12.27 -4.93 17.39
C ALA A 92 -13.26 -5.77 16.57
N GLN A 93 -14.38 -5.14 16.22
CA GLN A 93 -15.32 -5.68 15.23
C GLN A 93 -14.70 -5.63 13.83
N TRP A 94 -15.10 -6.56 12.98
CA TRP A 94 -14.74 -6.52 11.56
C TRP A 94 -15.38 -5.31 10.89
N MET A 95 -14.59 -4.54 10.15
CA MET A 95 -15.07 -3.39 9.38
C MET A 95 -14.79 -3.59 7.90
N PRO A 96 -15.75 -3.31 7.01
CA PRO A 96 -15.53 -3.41 5.58
C PRO A 96 -14.49 -2.37 5.11
N PHE A 97 -13.69 -2.76 4.12
CA PHE A 97 -12.78 -1.87 3.43
C PHE A 97 -12.80 -2.10 1.92
N GLU A 98 -12.44 -1.05 1.18
CA GLU A 98 -12.05 -1.13 -0.22
C GLU A 98 -10.59 -0.66 -0.30
N ALA A 99 -9.77 -1.29 -1.14
CA ALA A 99 -8.37 -0.89 -1.29
C ALA A 99 -7.89 -0.99 -2.73
N VAL A 100 -6.87 -0.20 -3.04
CA VAL A 100 -6.04 -0.36 -4.24
C VAL A 100 -4.62 -0.66 -3.79
N GLN A 101 -4.01 -1.68 -4.40
CA GLN A 101 -2.63 -2.02 -4.20
C GLN A 101 -1.86 -1.96 -5.51
N ASN A 102 -0.65 -1.42 -5.48
CA ASN A 102 0.31 -1.54 -6.57
C ASN A 102 1.53 -2.28 -6.06
N ILE A 103 1.97 -3.27 -6.81
CA ILE A 103 3.18 -4.06 -6.54
C ILE A 103 4.07 -3.90 -7.77
N LYS A 104 5.36 -3.62 -7.57
CA LYS A 104 6.37 -3.47 -8.63
C LYS A 104 7.49 -4.48 -8.39
N LEU A 105 7.88 -5.16 -9.47
CA LEU A 105 8.94 -6.15 -9.51
C LEU A 105 10.22 -5.61 -8.85
N GLY A 106 10.67 -6.25 -7.78
CA GLY A 106 11.92 -5.93 -7.07
C GLY A 106 11.95 -4.60 -6.30
N GLU A 107 10.95 -3.74 -6.44
CA GLU A 107 10.95 -2.41 -5.85
C GLU A 107 10.07 -2.27 -4.60
N GLY A 108 8.91 -2.94 -4.58
CA GLY A 108 8.01 -2.96 -3.42
C GLY A 108 6.53 -2.78 -3.76
N PHE A 109 5.76 -2.25 -2.80
CA PHE A 109 4.32 -2.06 -2.95
C PHE A 109 3.79 -0.81 -2.23
N VAL A 110 2.63 -0.33 -2.67
CA VAL A 110 1.79 0.65 -1.96
C VAL A 110 0.37 0.12 -1.90
N TRP A 111 -0.18 0.02 -0.70
CA TRP A 111 -1.56 -0.37 -0.41
C TRP A 111 -2.33 0.79 0.21
N LYS A 112 -3.46 1.18 -0.40
CA LYS A 112 -4.30 2.31 0.02
C LYS A 112 -5.72 1.86 0.36
N PRO A 113 -6.02 1.55 1.64
CA PRO A 113 -7.37 1.19 2.07
C PRO A 113 -8.24 2.41 2.41
N ILE A 114 -9.55 2.21 2.23
CA ILE A 114 -10.62 3.04 2.78
C ILE A 114 -11.50 2.12 3.61
N ILE A 115 -11.43 2.24 4.93
CA ILE A 115 -12.23 1.49 5.90
C ILE A 115 -13.47 2.31 6.23
N ARG A 116 -14.64 1.67 6.23
CA ARG A 116 -15.92 2.30 6.55
C ARG A 116 -16.63 1.53 7.65
N SER A 117 -17.27 2.23 8.60
CA SER A 117 -18.17 1.61 9.58
C SER A 117 -19.37 2.51 9.81
N GLY A 118 -20.56 1.98 9.46
CA GLY A 118 -21.78 2.80 9.36
C GLY A 118 -21.62 3.98 8.39
N SER A 119 -22.51 4.96 8.53
CA SER A 119 -22.50 6.19 7.71
C SER A 119 -21.50 7.24 8.19
N PHE A 120 -20.98 7.10 9.40
CA PHE A 120 -20.17 8.12 10.05
C PHE A 120 -18.68 7.79 9.97
N LEU A 121 -18.23 6.58 10.30
CA LEU A 121 -16.80 6.32 10.38
C LEU A 121 -16.18 6.08 9.00
N ARG A 122 -15.18 6.90 8.65
CA ARG A 122 -14.32 6.69 7.48
C ARG A 122 -12.85 6.83 7.89
N ILE A 123 -12.04 5.81 7.61
CA ILE A 123 -10.60 5.85 7.83
C ILE A 123 -9.92 5.65 6.49
N ARG A 124 -8.95 6.52 6.17
CA ARG A 124 -8.07 6.36 5.00
C ARG A 124 -6.72 5.90 5.48
N GLY A 125 -6.17 4.89 4.85
CA GLY A 125 -4.87 4.35 5.19
C GLY A 125 -3.90 4.32 4.02
N VAL A 126 -2.65 4.14 4.38
CA VAL A 126 -1.53 3.77 3.51
C VAL A 126 -0.68 2.77 4.29
N ASP A 127 -0.30 1.69 3.62
CA ASP A 127 0.80 0.82 4.03
C ASP A 127 1.69 0.60 2.81
N TYR A 128 2.99 0.81 2.93
CA TYR A 128 3.91 0.67 1.80
C TYR A 128 5.26 0.13 2.21
N TYR A 129 5.93 -0.48 1.22
CA TYR A 129 7.34 -0.82 1.25
C TYR A 129 7.97 -0.32 -0.05
N TYR A 130 9.03 0.48 0.04
CA TYR A 130 9.75 0.99 -1.12
C TYR A 130 11.19 1.35 -0.73
N GLN A 131 12.19 0.87 -1.48
CA GLN A 131 13.61 1.19 -1.24
C GLN A 131 14.06 1.01 0.23
N ASN A 132 13.64 -0.08 0.87
CA ASN A 132 13.86 -0.39 2.29
C ASN A 132 13.19 0.58 3.29
N GLU A 133 12.39 1.52 2.82
CA GLU A 133 11.52 2.34 3.66
C GLU A 133 10.11 1.74 3.74
N SER A 134 9.46 1.95 4.87
CA SER A 134 8.07 1.55 5.06
C SER A 134 7.37 2.46 6.04
N GLN A 135 6.07 2.58 5.87
CA GLN A 135 5.23 3.30 6.82
C GLN A 135 3.80 2.80 6.76
N MET A 136 3.22 2.67 7.94
CA MET A 136 1.79 2.46 8.11
C MET A 136 1.18 3.75 8.65
N TYR A 137 0.33 4.38 7.85
CA TYR A 137 -0.33 5.64 8.20
C TYR A 137 -1.83 5.52 8.00
N PHE A 138 -2.61 5.77 9.05
CA PHE A 138 -4.07 5.81 8.98
C PHE A 138 -4.58 7.10 9.61
N ALA A 139 -5.53 7.74 8.92
CA ALA A 139 -6.17 8.96 9.37
C ALA A 139 -7.69 8.84 9.33
N LEU A 140 -8.32 9.23 10.44
CA LEU A 140 -9.75 9.39 10.56
C LEU A 140 -10.20 10.56 9.65
N TYR A 141 -11.19 10.28 8.81
CA TYR A 141 -11.65 11.10 7.68
C TYR A 141 -10.54 11.55 6.71
N GLY A 142 -9.33 10.98 6.81
CA GLY A 142 -8.15 11.45 6.09
C GLY A 142 -7.56 12.75 6.63
N LEU A 143 -7.81 13.11 7.89
CA LEU A 143 -7.30 14.35 8.50
C LEU A 143 -6.62 14.11 9.85
N ILE A 144 -7.27 13.35 10.75
CA ILE A 144 -6.79 13.16 12.11
C ILE A 144 -6.00 11.85 12.15
N PRO A 145 -4.65 11.87 12.28
CA PRO A 145 -3.86 10.65 12.31
C PRO A 145 -4.22 9.81 13.54
N ILE A 146 -4.51 8.53 13.31
CA ILE A 146 -4.79 7.54 14.36
C ILE A 146 -3.75 6.42 14.39
N VAL A 147 -3.02 6.22 13.28
CA VAL A 147 -1.85 5.35 13.21
C VAL A 147 -0.79 6.08 12.42
N ASN A 148 0.43 6.08 12.93
CA ASN A 148 1.62 6.53 12.22
C ASN A 148 2.82 5.71 12.71
N ALA A 149 2.99 4.52 12.13
CA ALA A 149 4.03 3.58 12.52
C ALA A 149 5.13 3.55 11.45
N THR A 150 6.36 3.70 11.91
CA THR A 150 7.60 3.65 11.12
C THR A 150 8.66 2.89 11.93
N GLY A 151 9.81 2.62 11.31
CA GLY A 151 10.96 1.99 11.96
C GLY A 151 11.28 0.61 11.42
N GLU A 152 12.35 0.01 11.94
CA GLU A 152 12.93 -1.23 11.43
C GLU A 152 11.98 -2.42 11.50
N ASP A 153 11.21 -2.54 12.57
CA ASP A 153 10.21 -3.61 12.72
C ASP A 153 9.09 -3.52 11.67
N ILE A 154 8.66 -2.29 11.36
CA ILE A 154 7.66 -2.05 10.31
C ILE A 154 8.26 -2.39 8.95
N ALA A 155 9.51 -2.01 8.69
CA ALA A 155 10.20 -2.32 7.43
C ALA A 155 10.38 -3.82 7.22
N ARG A 156 10.80 -4.54 8.27
CA ARG A 156 10.92 -6.00 8.25
C ARG A 156 9.57 -6.68 8.00
N SER A 157 8.52 -6.23 8.68
CA SER A 157 7.16 -6.76 8.48
C SER A 157 6.66 -6.48 7.06
N ALA A 158 6.88 -5.29 6.54
CA ALA A 158 6.43 -4.88 5.20
C ALA A 158 7.21 -5.62 4.10
N ALA A 159 8.52 -5.85 4.28
CA ALA A 159 9.31 -6.69 3.38
C ALA A 159 8.79 -8.14 3.35
N GLY A 160 8.46 -8.72 4.50
CA GLY A 160 7.84 -10.04 4.59
C GLY A 160 6.48 -10.09 3.87
N ARG A 161 5.64 -9.06 4.06
CA ARG A 161 4.37 -8.91 3.35
C ARG A 161 4.58 -8.81 1.83
N PHE A 162 5.55 -8.03 1.38
CA PHE A 162 5.88 -7.89 -0.04
C PHE A 162 6.24 -9.24 -0.67
N LEU A 163 7.06 -10.06 0.00
CA LEU A 163 7.39 -11.42 -0.45
C LEU A 163 6.14 -12.32 -0.56
N VAL A 164 5.25 -12.28 0.43
CA VAL A 164 4.00 -13.06 0.41
C VAL A 164 3.07 -12.60 -0.71
N GLU A 165 2.89 -11.29 -0.88
CA GLU A 165 2.00 -10.73 -1.89
C GLU A 165 2.57 -10.79 -3.31
N SER A 166 3.84 -11.16 -3.46
CA SER A 166 4.47 -11.41 -4.76
C SER A 166 3.84 -12.59 -5.52
N ILE A 167 3.01 -13.41 -4.87
CA ILE A 167 2.16 -14.40 -5.55
C ILE A 167 1.22 -13.77 -6.59
N TRP A 168 0.88 -12.48 -6.45
CA TRP A 168 0.08 -11.73 -7.41
C TRP A 168 0.89 -11.20 -8.61
N LEU A 169 2.22 -11.32 -8.55
CA LEU A 169 3.16 -10.94 -9.61
C LEU A 169 4.22 -12.05 -9.76
N PRO A 170 3.88 -13.21 -10.33
CA PRO A 170 4.77 -14.38 -10.35
C PRO A 170 6.15 -14.14 -10.97
N THR A 171 6.29 -13.15 -11.86
CA THR A 171 7.59 -12.67 -12.39
C THR A 171 8.63 -12.42 -11.29
N GLN A 172 8.21 -12.05 -10.08
CA GLN A 172 9.10 -11.81 -8.94
C GLN A 172 9.97 -13.01 -8.55
N PHE A 173 9.54 -14.23 -8.89
CA PHE A 173 10.26 -15.46 -8.55
C PHE A 173 11.14 -15.98 -9.69
N LEU A 174 11.25 -15.24 -10.80
CA LEU A 174 12.20 -15.55 -11.85
C LEU A 174 13.63 -15.17 -11.43
N PRO A 175 14.66 -15.87 -11.94
CA PRO A 175 16.05 -15.46 -11.76
C PRO A 175 16.28 -14.07 -12.35
N SER A 176 17.07 -13.27 -11.65
CA SER A 176 17.59 -11.96 -12.10
C SER A 176 18.78 -12.09 -13.03
#